data_AF-A0A352PU64-F1
#
_entry.id   AF-A0A352PU64-F1
#
_cell.length_a   1.000
_cell.length_b   1.000
_cell.length_c   1.000
_cell.angle_alpha   90.00
_cell.angle_beta   90.00
_cell.angle_gamma   90.00
#
_symmetry.space_group_name_H-M   'P 1'
#
loop_
_entity.id
_entity.type
_entity.pdbx_description
1 polymer ?
#
loop_
_entity_poly.entity_id
_entity_poly.type
_entity_poly.pdbx_seq_one_letter_code
_entity_poly.pdbx_strand_id
1 'polypeptide(L)' 'MVRHGGTVVMHGATHQYKGVSAADHEFWDAAAAKPIKDDSEQYVLGKVAMGLSECLRNGI' A
#
# COMPACT_ATOMS: atom_id res chain seq x y z
N MET A 1 0.07 -1.98 -23.38
CA MET A 1 -1.22 -1.95 -24.12
C MET A 1 -2.12 -3.02 -23.53
N VAL A 2 -3.32 -2.65 -23.09
CA VAL A 2 -4.22 -3.54 -22.34
C VAL A 2 -4.86 -4.58 -23.28
N ARG A 3 -4.33 -5.80 -23.32
CA ARG A 3 -4.74 -6.86 -24.27
C ARG A 3 -6.21 -7.30 -24.13
N HIS A 4 -6.81 -7.14 -22.95
CA HIS A 4 -8.16 -7.64 -22.63
C HIS A 4 -9.14 -6.54 -22.17
N GLY A 5 -8.80 -5.26 -22.37
CA GLY A 5 -9.67 -4.12 -22.03
C GLY A 5 -9.77 -3.74 -20.54
N GLY A 6 -8.97 -4.30 -19.63
CA GLY A 6 -8.96 -3.93 -18.21
C GLY A 6 -7.66 -3.28 -17.71
N THR A 7 -7.76 -2.18 -16.95
CA THR A 7 -6.61 -1.50 -16.34
C THR A 7 -6.32 -2.04 -14.95
N VAL A 8 -5.06 -2.35 -14.65
CA VAL A 8 -4.63 -2.70 -13.30
C VAL A 8 -4.50 -1.44 -12.45
N VAL A 9 -4.99 -1.48 -11.22
CA VAL A 9 -4.88 -0.38 -10.26
C VAL A 9 -4.25 -0.91 -8.97
N MET A 10 -3.24 -0.19 -8.47
CA MET A 10 -2.66 -0.47 -7.16
C MET A 10 -3.62 0.03 -6.07
N HIS A 11 -4.29 -0.88 -5.37
CA HIS A 11 -5.20 -0.55 -4.27
C HIS A 11 -4.46 -0.21 -2.96
N GLY A 12 -3.37 -0.93 -2.68
CA GLY A 12 -2.50 -0.76 -1.53
C GLY A 12 -1.18 -1.49 -1.79
N ALA A 13 -0.14 -1.18 -1.03
CA ALA A 13 1.18 -1.79 -1.26
C ALA A 13 1.31 -3.14 -0.54
N THR A 14 0.94 -3.17 0.75
CA THR A 14 1.14 -4.34 1.63
C THR A 14 -0.04 -4.66 2.53
N HIS A 15 -0.91 -3.70 2.86
CA HIS A 15 -1.84 -3.81 3.99
C HIS A 15 -1.12 -4.23 5.28
N GLN A 16 0.10 -3.74 5.51
CA GLN A 16 0.93 -4.03 6.68
C GLN A 16 1.33 -2.76 7.43
N TYR A 17 1.03 -2.72 8.73
CA TYR A 17 1.59 -1.77 9.70
C TYR A 17 2.52 -2.47 10.71
N LYS A 18 2.08 -3.50 11.43
CA LYS A 18 2.86 -4.14 12.51
C LYS A 18 3.29 -5.57 12.19
N GLY A 19 2.60 -6.25 11.28
CA GLY A 19 2.76 -7.70 11.14
C GLY A 19 2.55 -8.22 9.73
N VAL A 20 1.69 -9.24 9.62
CA VAL A 20 1.49 -10.07 8.42
C VAL A 20 0.56 -9.37 7.43
N SER A 21 0.85 -9.48 6.13
CA SER A 21 0.02 -8.91 5.06
C SER A 21 -1.42 -9.38 5.20
N ALA A 22 -2.35 -8.45 4.97
CA ALA A 22 -3.79 -8.66 5.09
C ALA A 22 -4.33 -8.93 6.52
N ALA A 23 -3.49 -8.91 7.56
CA ALA A 23 -3.95 -9.02 8.94
C ALA A 23 -4.20 -7.66 9.62
N ASP A 24 -3.60 -6.59 9.11
CA ASP A 24 -3.77 -5.23 9.65
C ASP A 24 -3.93 -4.19 8.51
N HIS A 25 -3.77 -2.90 8.84
CA HIS A 25 -3.99 -1.79 7.92
C HIS A 25 -2.76 -0.90 7.85
N GLU A 26 -2.31 -0.53 6.65
CA GLU A 26 -1.08 0.26 6.45
C GLU A 26 -1.05 1.60 7.18
N PHE A 27 -2.22 2.21 7.38
CA PHE A 27 -2.39 3.56 7.87
C PHE A 27 -3.34 3.66 9.07
N TRP A 28 -3.83 2.52 9.58
CA TRP A 28 -4.78 2.50 10.70
C TRP A 28 -4.39 1.52 11.80
N ASP A 29 -4.35 1.98 13.04
CA ASP A 29 -4.19 1.12 14.20
C ASP A 29 -5.57 0.72 14.72
N ALA A 30 -6.01 -0.49 14.35
CA ALA A 30 -7.31 -1.02 14.76
C ALA A 30 -7.45 -1.15 16.29
N ALA A 31 -6.35 -1.44 17.01
CA ALA A 31 -6.40 -1.60 18.46
C ALA A 31 -6.61 -0.26 19.18
N ALA A 32 -6.07 0.82 18.61
CA ALA A 32 -6.21 2.17 19.14
C ALA A 32 -7.35 2.97 18.49
N ALA A 33 -8.04 2.39 17.50
CA ALA A 33 -9.10 3.01 16.71
C ALA A 33 -8.72 4.42 16.20
N LYS A 34 -7.50 4.56 15.68
CA LYS A 34 -6.96 5.83 15.20
C LYS A 34 -5.91 5.63 14.09
N PRO A 35 -5.51 6.68 13.36
CA PRO A 35 -4.39 6.60 12.44
C PRO A 35 -3.12 6.13 13.14
N ILE A 36 -2.22 5.49 12.40
CA ILE A 36 -0.96 5.03 12.98
C ILE A 36 -0.17 6.22 13.54
N LYS A 37 0.64 5.98 14.58
CA LYS A 37 1.38 7.04 15.26
C LYS A 37 2.31 7.81 14.32
N ASP A 38 2.88 7.10 13.34
CA ASP A 38 3.88 7.62 12.41
C ASP A 38 3.26 7.99 11.04
N ASP A 39 1.93 8.21 11.01
CA ASP A 39 1.24 8.67 9.81
C ASP A 39 1.74 10.08 9.45
N SER A 40 2.56 10.14 8.42
CA SER A 40 3.25 11.32 7.96
C SER A 40 3.31 11.29 6.44
N GLU A 41 3.39 12.46 5.82
CA GLU A 41 3.53 12.58 4.36
C GLU A 41 4.71 11.74 3.84
N GLN A 42 5.86 11.79 4.54
CA GLN A 42 7.04 11.02 4.17
C GLN A 42 6.79 9.51 4.21
N TYR A 43 6.08 9.01 5.23
CA TYR A 43 5.72 7.60 5.32
C TYR A 43 4.79 7.18 4.17
N VAL A 44 3.74 7.96 3.92
CA VAL A 44 2.78 7.70 2.84
C VAL A 44 3.46 7.71 1.47
N LEU A 45 4.30 8.72 1.19
CA LEU A 45 5.08 8.80 -0.04
C LEU A 45 6.02 7.60 -0.20
N GLY A 46 6.63 7.13 0.89
CA GLY A 46 7.47 5.93 0.89
C GLY A 46 6.69 4.67 0.47
N LYS A 47 5.47 4.47 1.00
CA LYS A 47 4.60 3.34 0.65
C LYS A 47 4.12 3.42 -0.81
N VAL A 48 3.77 4.62 -1.28
CA VAL A 48 3.40 4.85 -2.69
C VAL A 48 4.57 4.54 -3.63
N ALA A 49 5.76 5.07 -3.33
CA ALA A 49 6.96 4.84 -4.15
C ALA A 49 7.34 3.35 -4.18
N MET A 50 7.26 2.66 -3.04
CA MET A 50 7.49 1.21 -2.96
C MET A 50 6.51 0.43 -3.84
N GLY A 51 5.21 0.64 -3.68
CA GLY A 51 4.18 -0.08 -4.44
C GLY A 51 4.28 0.16 -5.94
N LEU A 52 4.46 1.42 -6.37
CA LEU A 52 4.69 1.74 -7.77
C LEU A 52 5.96 1.07 -8.32
N SER A 53 7.04 1.05 -7.54
CA SER A 53 8.30 0.40 -7.95
C SER A 53 8.15 -1.11 -8.12
N GLU A 54 7.31 -1.77 -7.31
CA GLU A 54 6.98 -3.19 -7.49
C GLU A 54 6.13 -3.41 -8.75
N CYS A 55 5.09 -2.59 -8.99
CA CYS A 55 4.29 -2.66 -10.20
C CYS A 55 5.15 -2.54 -11.47
N LEU A 56 6.02 -1.52 -11.52
CA LEU A 56 6.91 -1.27 -12.66
C LEU A 56 7.88 -2.44 -12.91
N ARG A 57 8.48 -3.00 -11.84
CA ARG A 57 9.38 -4.16 -11.96
C ARG A 57 8.69 -5.41 -12.51
N ASN A 58 7.38 -5.53 -12.33
CA ASN A 58 6.58 -6.66 -12.80
C ASN A 58 5.79 -6.36 -14.09
N GLY A 59 6.02 -5.20 -14.72
CA GLY A 59 5.40 -4.84 -15.99
C GLY A 59 3.89 -4.56 -15.89
N ILE A 60 3.43 -4.10 -14.73
CA ILE A 60 2.06 -3.61 -14.50
C ILE A 60 1.94 -2.16 -14.98
#